data_AF-A0A5N7RZQ2-F1
#
_entry.id   AF-A0A5N7RZQ2-F1
#
_cell.length_a   1.000
_cell.length_b   1.000
_cell.length_c   1.000
_cell.angle_alpha   90.00
_cell.angle_beta   90.00
_cell.angle_gamma   90.00
#
_symmetry.space_group_name_H-M   'P 1'
#
loop_
_entity.id
_entity.type
_entity.pdbx_description
1 polymer ?
#
loop_
_entity_poly.entity_id
_entity_poly.type
_entity_poly.pdbx_seq_one_letter_code
_entity_poly.pdbx_strand_id
1 'polypeptide(L)'
;MTSISQLHQQHITHLQKHTYFLMASAGACLGFAITQTSTAMLAWPHVPLGIAVLAWGLSVWCGCKFNDRLGLTLYANFGLLEAQQRVLRGQMPAEYGASAVSTIRDAAEGHSDMAAQFGLWQFRLFVWGIIAFLVWHVWTMWLRVPATGLS
;
A
#
# COMPACT_ATOMS: atom_id res chain seq x y z
N MET A 1 -24.12 9.03 20.34
CA MET A 1 -22.69 9.41 20.33
C MET A 1 -21.90 8.19 19.87
N THR A 2 -21.48 8.17 18.60
CA THR A 2 -20.54 7.16 18.11
C THR A 2 -19.22 7.36 18.84
N SER A 3 -18.72 6.34 19.53
CA SER A 3 -17.47 6.46 20.27
C SER A 3 -16.33 6.67 19.28
N ILE A 4 -15.35 7.51 19.62
CA ILE A 4 -14.18 7.83 18.78
C ILE A 4 -13.44 6.55 18.33
N SER A 5 -13.49 5.49 19.15
CA SER A 5 -12.99 4.16 18.81
C SER A 5 -13.67 3.52 17.60
N GLN A 6 -14.99 3.66 17.45
CA GLN A 6 -15.72 3.13 16.30
C GLN A 6 -15.32 3.85 15.01
N LEU A 7 -15.13 5.18 15.06
CA LEU A 7 -14.70 5.97 13.91
C LEU A 7 -13.29 5.56 13.45
N HIS A 8 -12.37 5.35 14.39
CA HIS A 8 -11.02 4.88 14.09
C HIS A 8 -11.03 3.48 13.46
N GLN A 9 -11.83 2.56 14.01
CA GLN A 9 -11.97 1.21 13.47
C GLN A 9 -12.57 1.21 12.06
N GLN A 10 -13.56 2.07 11.80
CA GLN A 10 -14.10 2.28 10.46
C GLN A 10 -13.05 2.80 9.48
N HIS A 11 -12.21 3.75 9.91
CA HIS A 11 -11.16 4.31 9.07
C HIS A 11 -10.10 3.25 8.69
N ILE A 12 -9.61 2.46 9.65
CA ILE A 12 -8.66 1.36 9.39
C ILE A 12 -9.29 0.34 8.43
N THR A 13 -10.53 -0.06 8.68
CA THR A 13 -11.25 -1.03 7.83
C THR A 13 -11.33 -0.52 6.38
N HIS A 14 -11.58 0.77 6.19
CA HIS A 14 -11.64 1.39 4.87
C HIS A 14 -10.26 1.38 4.18
N LEU A 15 -9.20 1.74 4.90
CA LEU A 15 -7.82 1.72 4.36
C LEU A 15 -7.38 0.32 3.94
N GLN A 16 -7.65 -0.70 4.76
CA GLN A 16 -7.31 -2.09 4.44
C GLN A 16 -7.97 -2.56 3.13
N LYS A 17 -9.27 -2.29 2.97
CA LYS A 17 -10.01 -2.62 1.74
C LYS A 17 -9.38 -1.93 0.52
N HIS A 18 -9.01 -0.66 0.66
CA HIS A 18 -8.37 0.10 -0.40
C HIS A 18 -7.00 -0.50 -0.80
N THR A 19 -6.16 -0.86 0.19
CA THR A 19 -4.87 -1.51 -0.06
C THR A 19 -5.02 -2.85 -0.78
N TYR A 20 -5.95 -3.70 -0.35
CA TYR A 20 -6.20 -4.99 -1.01
C TYR A 20 -6.70 -4.82 -2.45
N PHE A 21 -7.57 -3.84 -2.69
CA PHE A 21 -8.04 -3.51 -4.03
C PHE A 21 -6.88 -3.07 -4.95
N LEU A 22 -5.98 -2.20 -4.46
CA LEU A 22 -4.80 -1.80 -5.22
C LEU A 22 -3.84 -2.97 -5.50
N MET A 23 -3.61 -3.84 -4.52
CA MET A 23 -2.75 -5.03 -4.71
C MET A 23 -3.33 -5.98 -5.75
N ALA A 24 -4.64 -6.25 -5.70
CA ALA A 24 -5.31 -7.08 -6.69
C ALA A 24 -5.21 -6.46 -8.10
N SER A 25 -5.45 -5.14 -8.21
CA SER A 25 -5.34 -4.41 -9.46
C SER A 25 -3.92 -4.45 -10.03
N ALA A 26 -2.89 -4.25 -9.19
CA ALA A 26 -1.49 -4.36 -9.59
C ALA A 26 -1.14 -5.77 -10.06
N GLY A 27 -1.63 -6.82 -9.38
CA GLY A 27 -1.47 -8.21 -9.82
C GLY A 27 -2.09 -8.48 -11.19
N ALA A 28 -3.30 -7.96 -11.45
CA ALA A 28 -3.94 -8.05 -12.75
C ALA A 28 -3.14 -7.32 -13.85
N CYS A 29 -2.61 -6.13 -13.57
CA CYS A 29 -1.75 -5.38 -14.50
C CYS A 29 -0.44 -6.13 -14.80
N LEU A 30 0.20 -6.74 -13.80
CA LEU A 30 1.38 -7.59 -14.01
C LEU A 30 1.05 -8.78 -14.91
N GLY A 31 -0.02 -9.50 -14.62
CA GLY A 31 -0.47 -10.63 -15.43
C GLY A 31 -0.72 -10.22 -16.89
N PHE A 32 -1.42 -9.10 -17.09
CA PHE A 32 -1.68 -8.56 -18.42
C PHE A 32 -0.38 -8.19 -19.16
N ALA A 33 0.56 -7.51 -18.50
CA ALA A 33 1.84 -7.17 -19.11
C ALA A 33 2.62 -8.42 -19.53
N ILE A 34 2.66 -9.46 -18.69
CA ILE A 34 3.31 -10.75 -19.00
C ILE A 34 2.67 -11.40 -20.23
N THR A 35 1.34 -11.42 -20.32
CA THR A 35 0.65 -12.00 -21.49
C THR A 35 0.98 -11.26 -22.78
N GLN A 36 1.05 -9.93 -22.74
CA GLN A 36 1.39 -9.10 -23.90
C GLN A 36 2.85 -9.23 -24.35
N THR A 37 3.75 -9.61 -23.44
CA THR A 37 5.17 -9.83 -23.77
C THR A 37 5.57 -11.27 -23.97
N SER A 38 4.66 -12.22 -23.76
CA SER A 38 4.94 -13.66 -23.87
C SER A 38 5.47 -14.09 -25.24
N THR A 39 5.15 -13.33 -26.29
CA THR A 39 5.53 -13.62 -27.68
C THR A 39 6.61 -12.68 -28.23
N ALA A 40 7.10 -11.72 -27.44
CA ALA A 40 8.04 -10.69 -27.89
C ALA A 40 9.49 -11.03 -27.49
N MET A 41 10.44 -10.92 -28.42
CA MET A 41 11.87 -10.95 -28.08
C MET A 41 12.25 -9.67 -27.32
N LEU A 42 13.09 -9.82 -26.29
CA LEU A 42 13.53 -8.72 -25.44
C LEU A 42 14.40 -7.75 -26.25
N ALA A 43 13.76 -6.73 -26.80
CA ALA A 43 14.41 -5.64 -27.53
C ALA A 43 14.42 -4.35 -26.70
N TRP A 44 15.32 -3.41 -27.01
CA TRP A 44 15.41 -2.08 -26.38
C TRP A 44 14.08 -1.33 -26.15
N PRO A 45 13.03 -1.45 -26.99
CA PRO A 45 11.74 -0.84 -26.73
C PRO A 45 11.00 -1.35 -25.48
N HIS A 46 11.45 -2.44 -24.84
CA HIS A 46 10.78 -3.04 -23.68
C HIS A 46 11.28 -2.48 -22.33
N VAL A 47 12.29 -1.60 -22.32
CA VAL A 47 12.78 -0.96 -21.09
C VAL A 47 11.68 -0.20 -20.32
N PRO A 48 10.81 0.60 -20.95
CA PRO A 48 9.73 1.30 -20.24
C PRO A 48 8.71 0.35 -19.62
N LEU A 49 8.45 -0.79 -20.26
CA LEU A 49 7.59 -1.83 -19.72
C LEU A 49 8.22 -2.49 -18.49
N GLY A 50 9.53 -2.77 -18.53
CA GLY A 50 10.26 -3.28 -17.36
C GLY A 50 10.16 -2.32 -16.17
N ILE A 51 10.28 -1.01 -16.41
CA ILE A 51 10.10 0.02 -15.37
C ILE A 51 8.66 0.00 -14.82
N ALA A 52 7.65 -0.15 -15.69
CA ALA A 52 6.25 -0.22 -15.26
C ALA A 52 5.97 -1.45 -14.38
N VAL A 53 6.50 -2.62 -14.76
CA VAL A 53 6.36 -3.87 -13.98
C VAL A 53 7.08 -3.75 -12.63
N LEU A 54 8.29 -3.18 -12.60
CA LEU A 54 9.01 -2.91 -11.35
C LEU A 54 8.26 -1.91 -10.46
N ALA A 55 7.67 -0.87 -11.03
CA ALA A 55 6.88 0.12 -10.28
C ALA A 55 5.62 -0.51 -9.66
N TRP A 56 4.91 -1.36 -10.40
CA TRP A 56 3.77 -2.11 -9.86
C TRP A 56 4.20 -3.14 -8.81
N GLY A 57 5.31 -3.84 -9.01
CA GLY A 57 5.88 -4.76 -8.02
C GLY A 57 6.26 -4.05 -6.72
N LEU A 58 6.89 -2.87 -6.82
CA LEU A 58 7.24 -2.04 -5.66
C LEU A 58 5.98 -1.51 -4.94
N SER A 59 4.93 -1.16 -5.67
CA SER A 59 3.62 -0.81 -5.10
C SER A 59 3.03 -1.97 -4.28
N VAL A 60 3.07 -3.20 -4.80
CA VAL A 60 2.61 -4.40 -4.08
C VAL A 60 3.45 -4.64 -2.82
N TRP A 61 4.78 -4.47 -2.89
CA TRP A 61 5.66 -4.58 -1.73
C TRP A 61 5.34 -3.55 -0.63
N CYS A 62 5.10 -2.29 -1.01
CA CYS A 62 4.65 -1.24 -0.10
C CYS A 62 3.30 -1.59 0.55
N GLY A 63 2.36 -2.16 -0.21
CA GLY A 63 1.07 -2.63 0.30
C GLY A 63 1.21 -3.73 1.35
N CYS A 64 2.09 -4.71 1.13
CA CYS A 64 2.40 -5.75 2.13
C CYS A 64 2.97 -5.13 3.42
N LYS A 65 3.91 -4.19 3.30
CA LYS A 65 4.53 -3.51 4.45
C LYS A 65 3.53 -2.64 5.22
N PHE A 66 2.57 -2.01 4.55
CA PHE A 66 1.49 -1.26 5.21
C PHE A 66 0.61 -2.18 6.06
N ASN A 67 0.21 -3.34 5.53
CA ASN A 67 -0.63 -4.29 6.27
C ASN A 67 0.09 -4.88 7.50
N ASP A 68 1.39 -5.17 7.38
CA ASP A 68 2.24 -5.68 8.46
C ASP A 68 2.35 -4.66 9.62
N ARG A 69 2.57 -3.38 9.28
CA ARG A 69 2.62 -2.28 10.28
C ARG A 69 1.27 -2.00 10.93
N LEU A 70 0.17 -2.15 10.19
CA LEU A 70 -1.19 -2.06 10.75
C LEU A 70 -1.42 -3.15 11.80
N GLY A 71 -1.00 -4.40 11.53
CA GLY A 71 -1.08 -5.50 12.49
C GLY A 71 -0.32 -5.22 13.78
N LEU A 72 0.92 -4.72 13.66
CA LEU A 72 1.74 -4.35 14.82
C LEU A 72 1.13 -3.19 15.63
N THR A 73 0.55 -2.19 14.95
CA THR A 73 -0.11 -1.05 15.61
C THR A 73 -1.38 -1.50 16.35
N LEU A 74 -2.16 -2.40 15.75
CA LEU A 74 -3.35 -2.96 16.39
C LEU A 74 -2.98 -3.81 17.62
N TYR A 75 -1.90 -4.59 17.51
CA TYR A 75 -1.38 -5.40 18.61
C TYR A 75 -0.87 -4.52 19.77
N ALA A 76 -0.11 -3.46 19.47
CA ALA A 76 0.35 -2.49 20.46
C ALA A 76 -0.81 -1.78 21.16
N ASN A 77 -1.85 -1.39 20.41
CA ASN A 77 -3.07 -0.77 20.97
C ASN A 77 -3.87 -1.74 21.86
N PHE A 78 -3.88 -3.04 21.54
CA PHE A 78 -4.49 -4.05 22.39
C PHE A 78 -3.74 -4.19 23.73
N GLY A 79 -2.41 -4.24 23.68
CA GLY A 79 -1.56 -4.25 24.88
C GLY A 79 -1.75 -3.01 25.75
N LEU A 80 -1.95 -1.84 25.13
CA LEU A 80 -2.31 -0.59 25.81
C LEU A 80 -3.62 -0.67 26.60
N LEU A 81 -4.68 -1.17 25.94
CA LEU A 81 -6.00 -1.31 26.56
C LEU A 81 -5.97 -2.31 27.70
N GLU A 82 -5.21 -3.40 27.56
CA GLU A 82 -5.01 -4.39 28.62
C GLU A 82 -4.26 -3.79 29.81
N ALA A 83 -3.19 -3.02 29.57
CA ALA A 83 -2.44 -2.33 30.61
C ALA A 83 -3.31 -1.30 31.35
N GLN A 84 -4.09 -0.49 30.62
CA GLN A 84 -5.06 0.45 31.21
C GLN A 84 -6.11 -0.25 32.07
N GLN A 85 -6.66 -1.38 31.60
CA GLN A 85 -7.60 -2.17 32.39
C GLN A 85 -6.98 -2.73 33.68
N ARG A 86 -5.71 -3.16 33.64
CA ARG A 86 -5.00 -3.65 34.83
C ARG A 86 -4.77 -2.54 35.86
N VAL A 87 -4.45 -1.32 35.42
CA VAL A 87 -4.35 -0.13 36.29
C VAL A 87 -5.71 0.21 36.92
N LEU A 88 -6.78 0.23 36.12
CA LEU A 88 -8.15 0.49 36.58
C LEU A 88 -8.65 -0.57 37.59
N ARG A 89 -8.21 -1.82 37.48
CA ARG A 89 -8.50 -2.90 38.44
C ARG A 89 -7.60 -2.88 39.69
N GLY A 90 -6.72 -1.87 39.81
CA GLY A 90 -5.78 -1.77 40.94
C GLY A 90 -4.66 -2.80 40.94
N GLN A 91 -4.45 -3.51 39.83
CA GLN A 91 -3.41 -4.54 39.69
C GLN A 91 -2.04 -3.96 39.29
N MET A 92 -1.96 -2.64 39.09
CA MET A 92 -0.73 -1.94 38.69
C MET A 92 -0.72 -0.52 39.28
N PRO A 93 0.44 0.02 39.72
CA PRO A 93 0.51 1.37 40.28
C PRO A 93 0.24 2.43 39.19
N ALA A 94 -0.57 3.45 39.53
CA ALA A 94 -1.08 4.45 38.58
C ALA A 94 0.01 5.27 37.86
N GLU A 95 1.16 5.50 38.51
CA GLU A 95 2.31 6.20 37.90
C GLU A 95 2.92 5.44 36.71
N TYR A 96 3.02 4.11 36.81
CA TYR A 96 3.52 3.28 35.70
C TYR A 96 2.50 3.20 34.56
N GLY A 97 1.21 3.24 34.89
CA GLY A 97 0.12 3.24 33.92
C GLY A 97 0.13 4.46 33.01
N ALA A 98 0.30 5.66 33.57
CA ALA A 98 0.28 6.90 32.80
C ALA A 98 1.48 7.02 31.83
N SER A 99 2.69 6.64 32.29
CA SER A 99 3.92 6.69 31.48
C SER A 99 3.94 5.61 30.39
N ALA A 100 3.44 4.41 30.67
CA ALA A 100 3.25 3.38 29.65
C ALA A 100 2.22 3.80 28.60
N VAL A 101 1.14 4.49 29.02
CA VAL A 101 0.09 4.96 28.10
C VAL A 101 0.60 6.04 27.16
N SER A 102 1.36 7.02 27.64
CA SER A 102 1.93 8.07 26.79
C SER A 102 2.97 7.51 25.81
N THR A 103 3.84 6.61 26.27
CA THR A 103 4.91 6.04 25.42
C THR A 103 4.34 5.22 24.26
N ILE A 104 3.30 4.42 24.52
CA ILE A 104 2.69 3.61 23.46
C ILE A 104 1.79 4.48 22.56
N ARG A 105 1.19 5.57 23.08
CA ARG A 105 0.47 6.55 22.27
C ARG A 105 1.39 7.29 21.30
N ASP A 106 2.54 7.77 21.77
CA ASP A 106 3.53 8.44 20.93
C ASP A 106 4.09 7.49 19.85
N ALA A 107 4.30 6.23 20.20
CA ALA A 107 4.67 5.19 19.24
C ALA A 107 3.56 4.92 18.20
N ALA A 108 2.29 4.92 18.63
CA ALA A 108 1.15 4.72 17.74
C ALA A 108 0.91 5.91 16.79
N GLU A 109 1.06 7.15 17.28
CA GLU A 109 0.96 8.36 16.45
C GLU A 109 2.09 8.41 15.41
N GLY A 110 3.34 8.14 15.82
CA GLY A 110 4.49 8.07 14.89
C GLY A 110 4.37 6.94 13.85
N HIS A 111 3.72 5.83 14.18
CA HIS A 111 3.46 4.75 13.23
C HIS A 111 2.29 5.04 12.29
N SER A 112 1.31 5.84 12.73
CA SER A 112 0.16 6.26 11.92
C SER A 112 0.56 7.19 10.77
N ASP A 113 1.41 8.18 11.04
CA ASP A 113 1.91 9.10 10.02
C ASP A 113 2.76 8.40 8.96
N MET A 114 3.62 7.46 9.39
CA MET A 114 4.36 6.63 8.45
C MET A 114 3.42 5.74 7.62
N ALA A 115 2.42 5.12 8.22
CA ALA A 115 1.46 4.28 7.50
C ALA A 115 0.69 5.06 6.43
N ALA A 116 0.27 6.30 6.75
CA ALA A 116 -0.37 7.20 5.77
C ALA A 116 0.56 7.54 4.60
N GLN A 117 1.85 7.80 4.87
CA GLN A 117 2.84 8.03 3.82
C GLN A 117 3.07 6.81 2.94
N PHE A 118 3.12 5.59 3.49
CA PHE A 118 3.25 4.36 2.70
C PHE A 118 2.04 4.12 1.79
N GLY A 119 0.82 4.42 2.25
CA GLY A 119 -0.39 4.35 1.42
C GLY A 119 -0.37 5.34 0.25
N LEU A 120 0.06 6.57 0.49
CA LEU A 120 0.25 7.59 -0.55
C LEU A 120 1.32 7.19 -1.57
N TRP A 121 2.45 6.65 -1.12
CA TRP A 121 3.52 6.16 -2.00
C TRP A 121 3.09 4.94 -2.83
N GLN A 122 2.35 4.00 -2.24
CA GLN A 122 1.75 2.88 -2.96
C GLN A 122 0.86 3.37 -4.11
N PHE A 123 -0.04 4.32 -3.83
CA PHE A 123 -0.92 4.90 -4.85
C PHE A 123 -0.13 5.63 -5.94
N ARG A 124 0.85 6.46 -5.57
CA ARG A 124 1.67 7.21 -6.54
C ARG A 124 2.47 6.27 -7.44
N LEU A 125 3.10 5.24 -6.88
CA LEU A 125 3.86 4.24 -7.65
C LEU A 125 2.96 3.46 -8.60
N PHE A 126 1.75 3.10 -8.15
CA PHE A 126 0.76 2.43 -8.99
C PHE A 126 0.34 3.28 -10.19
N VAL A 127 0.01 4.56 -9.96
CA VAL A 127 -0.35 5.51 -11.02
C VAL A 127 0.81 5.74 -11.98
N TRP A 128 2.04 5.91 -11.46
CA TRP A 128 3.24 6.02 -12.31
C TRP A 128 3.44 4.79 -13.20
N GLY A 129 3.22 3.58 -12.67
CA GLY A 129 3.26 2.35 -13.45
C GLY A 129 2.22 2.30 -14.57
N ILE A 130 0.98 2.75 -14.31
CA ILE A 130 -0.08 2.84 -15.33
C ILE A 130 0.32 3.81 -16.44
N ILE A 131 0.79 5.01 -16.09
CA ILE A 131 1.19 6.02 -17.07
C ILE A 131 2.36 5.50 -17.92
N ALA A 132 3.37 4.91 -17.29
CA ALA A 132 4.51 4.32 -18.00
C ALA A 132 4.09 3.22 -18.98
N PHE A 133 3.17 2.34 -18.55
CA PHE A 133 2.62 1.29 -19.41
C PHE A 133 1.84 1.87 -20.60
N LEU A 134 0.98 2.87 -20.37
CA LEU A 134 0.21 3.52 -21.43
C LEU A 134 1.13 4.19 -22.46
N VAL A 135 2.14 4.93 -22.01
CA VAL A 135 3.12 5.56 -22.89
C VAL A 135 3.84 4.50 -23.73
N TRP A 136 4.30 3.41 -23.10
CA TRP A 136 4.92 2.31 -23.81
C TRP A 136 3.99 1.65 -24.84
N HIS A 137 2.73 1.43 -24.48
CA HIS A 137 1.76 0.79 -25.34
C HIS A 137 1.44 1.66 -26.56
N VAL A 138 1.23 2.96 -26.37
CA VAL A 138 1.00 3.91 -27.46
C VAL A 138 2.24 4.01 -28.36
N TRP A 139 3.44 4.07 -27.76
CA TRP A 139 4.70 4.12 -28.49
C TRP A 139 4.91 2.86 -29.35
N THR A 140 4.66 1.68 -28.79
CA THR A 140 4.78 0.41 -29.53
C THR A 140 3.72 0.28 -30.62
N MET A 141 2.50 0.77 -30.41
CA MET A 141 1.48 0.83 -31.46
C MET A 141 1.89 1.76 -32.59
N TRP A 142 2.45 2.94 -32.27
CA TRP A 142 2.95 3.88 -33.26
C TRP A 142 4.07 3.28 -34.13
N LEU A 143 5.03 2.58 -33.51
CA LEU A 143 6.09 1.88 -34.24
C LEU A 143 5.59 0.71 -35.10
N ARG A 144 4.44 0.12 -34.74
CA ARG A 144 3.84 -1.01 -35.47
C ARG A 144 2.87 -0.58 -36.56
N VAL A 145 2.57 0.72 -36.72
CA VAL A 145 1.76 1.21 -37.84
C VAL A 145 2.52 0.88 -39.13
N PRO A 146 2.04 -0.10 -39.93
CA PRO A 146 2.66 -0.38 -41.20
C PRO A 146 2.43 0.81 -42.12
N ALA A 147 3.43 1.18 -42.91
CA ALA A 147 3.28 2.09 -44.05
C ALA A 147 2.41 1.47 -45.17
N THR A 148 1.33 0.75 -44.84
CA THR A 148 0.36 0.18 -45.78
C THR A 148 -0.73 1.21 -46.10
N GLY A 149 -0.30 2.43 -46.44
CA GLY A 149 -1.18 3.55 -46.81
C GLY A 149 -0.63 4.39 -47.96
N LEU A 150 0.44 3.97 -48.61
CA LEU A 150 0.91 4.55 -49.87
C LEU A 150 1.02 3.41 -50.89
N SER A 151 -0.12 3.16 -51.53
CA SER A 151 -0.22 2.56 -52.87
C SER A 151 0.68 3.27 -53.86
#